data_AF-A0A9X8EKI8-F1
#
_entry.id   AF-A0A9X8EKI8-F1
#
_cell.length_a   1.000
_cell.length_b   1.000
_cell.length_c   1.000
_cell.angle_alpha   90.00
_cell.angle_beta   90.00
_cell.angle_gamma   90.00
#
_symmetry.space_group_name_H-M   'P 1'
#
loop_
_entity.id
_entity.type
_entity.pdbx_description
1 polymer ?
#
loop_
_entity_poly.entity_id
_entity_poly.type
_entity_poly.pdbx_seq_one_letter_code
_entity_poly.pdbx_strand_id
1 'polypeptide(L)'
;MTIDKEKLKELAEAANAVTTDVNITMAVGADPEEVKAVQDYLQQTMPKTILALLAEVERLERFEDWFVRLDQVEQSLAASYKAERDQLKAENEALRKDAERYRWLRDGCGVVEYKAIAGSIGPGMLPSGDKLQAAIDAAMAKEAPHG
;
A
#
# COMPACT_ATOMS: atom_id res chain seq x y z
N MET A 1 24.36 17.33 1.22
CA MET A 1 25.61 17.53 0.44
C MET A 1 25.51 16.60 -0.75
N THR A 2 25.43 17.13 -1.98
CA THR A 2 25.24 16.30 -3.19
C THR A 2 26.61 16.04 -3.80
N ILE A 3 27.05 14.79 -3.77
CA ILE A 3 28.30 14.37 -4.42
C ILE A 3 27.98 14.09 -5.89
N ASP A 4 28.77 14.68 -6.78
CA ASP A 4 28.73 14.40 -8.22
C ASP A 4 29.40 13.04 -8.48
N LYS A 5 28.57 12.00 -8.57
CA LYS A 5 29.02 10.61 -8.71
C LYS A 5 29.60 10.31 -10.09
N GLU A 6 29.10 10.98 -11.14
CA GLU A 6 29.66 10.82 -12.49
C GLU A 6 31.08 11.38 -12.54
N LYS A 7 31.28 12.59 -12.03
CA LYS A 7 32.62 13.18 -11.93
C LYS A 7 33.56 12.32 -11.08
N LEU A 8 33.07 11.74 -9.98
CA LEU A 8 33.89 10.86 -9.14
C LEU A 8 34.25 9.55 -9.85
N LYS A 9 33.31 8.99 -10.63
CA LYS A 9 33.53 7.79 -11.45
C LYS A 9 34.56 8.05 -12.53
N GLU A 10 34.42 9.14 -13.29
CA GLU A 10 35.38 9.53 -14.34
C GLU A 10 36.79 9.69 -13.77
N LEU A 11 36.92 10.38 -12.63
CA LEU A 11 38.20 10.54 -11.95
C LEU A 11 38.80 9.20 -11.50
N ALA A 12 37.98 8.30 -10.97
CA ALA A 12 38.43 6.99 -10.55
C ALA A 12 38.81 6.11 -11.76
N GLU A 13 38.05 6.13 -12.84
CA GLU A 13 38.39 5.40 -14.08
C GLU A 13 39.71 5.90 -14.68
N ALA A 14 39.89 7.24 -14.76
CA ALA A 14 41.13 7.85 -15.22
C ALA A 14 42.32 7.48 -14.34
N ALA A 15 42.17 7.52 -13.01
CA ALA A 15 43.22 7.14 -12.08
C ALA A 15 43.56 5.64 -12.16
N ASN A 16 42.55 4.77 -12.33
CA ASN A 16 42.72 3.33 -12.47
C ASN A 16 43.46 2.94 -13.77
N ALA A 17 43.27 3.72 -14.84
CA ALA A 17 43.94 3.51 -16.13
C ALA A 17 45.44 3.91 -16.09
N VAL A 18 45.83 4.80 -15.18
CA VAL A 18 47.20 5.30 -15.03
C VAL A 18 48.01 4.48 -14.01
N THR A 19 47.35 3.79 -13.08
CA THR A 19 48.00 2.94 -12.07
C THR A 19 48.51 1.62 -12.65
N THR A 20 49.70 1.66 -13.26
CA THR A 20 50.56 0.48 -13.42
C THR A 20 51.86 0.56 -12.63
N ASP A 21 52.30 1.71 -12.12
CA ASP A 21 53.49 1.81 -11.25
C ASP A 21 53.55 3.19 -10.55
N VAL A 22 52.71 3.43 -9.52
CA VAL A 22 52.95 4.57 -8.62
C VAL A 22 53.83 4.09 -7.47
N ASN A 23 55.12 3.90 -7.76
CA ASN A 23 56.14 3.84 -6.71
C ASN A 23 56.26 5.26 -6.14
N ILE A 24 55.50 5.56 -5.09
CA ILE A 24 55.72 6.79 -4.32
C ILE A 24 57.07 6.62 -3.63
N THR A 25 58.11 7.22 -4.19
CA THR A 25 59.44 7.26 -3.59
C THR A 25 59.32 8.03 -2.28
N MET A 26 59.28 7.30 -1.16
CA MET A 26 59.28 7.91 0.16
C MET A 26 60.63 8.57 0.41
N ALA A 27 60.61 9.82 0.87
CA ALA A 27 61.84 10.53 1.22
C ALA A 27 62.60 9.75 2.30
N VAL A 28 63.90 9.56 2.11
CA VAL A 28 64.79 8.96 3.11
C VAL A 28 64.71 9.82 4.37
N GLY A 29 64.22 9.25 5.48
CA GLY A 29 64.05 9.94 6.77
C GLY A 29 62.59 10.26 7.16
N ALA A 30 61.58 9.85 6.38
CA ALA A 30 60.17 9.99 6.77
C ALA A 30 59.82 9.16 8.01
N ASP A 31 58.91 9.68 8.84
CA ASP A 31 58.40 8.98 10.03
C ASP A 31 57.63 7.71 9.62
N PRO A 32 57.95 6.52 10.18
CA PRO A 32 57.25 5.27 9.91
C PRO A 32 55.73 5.30 10.12
N GLU A 33 55.21 6.11 11.04
CA GLU A 33 53.76 6.23 11.27
C GLU A 33 53.06 7.02 10.16
N GLU A 34 53.69 8.11 9.69
CA GLU A 34 53.18 8.90 8.57
C GLU A 34 53.21 8.09 7.26
N VAL A 35 54.29 7.33 7.05
CA VAL A 35 54.41 6.37 5.95
C VAL A 35 53.21 5.44 5.92
N LYS A 36 52.90 4.82 7.06
CA LYS A 36 51.81 3.87 7.18
C LYS A 36 50.44 4.54 6.95
N ALA A 37 50.21 5.72 7.54
CA ALA A 37 48.95 6.45 7.36
C ALA A 37 48.67 6.81 5.89
N VAL A 38 49.70 7.25 5.16
CA VAL A 38 49.60 7.53 3.71
C VAL A 38 49.33 6.26 2.92
N GLN A 39 50.02 5.16 3.26
CA GLN A 39 49.84 3.88 2.59
C GLN A 39 48.43 3.31 2.81
N ASP A 40 47.91 3.39 4.04
CA ASP A 40 46.56 2.97 4.41
C ASP A 40 45.50 3.83 3.70
N TYR A 41 45.68 5.15 3.66
CA TYR A 41 44.79 6.06 2.91
C TYR A 41 44.77 5.70 1.43
N LEU A 42 45.93 5.53 0.80
CA LEU A 42 46.02 5.19 -0.62
C LEU A 42 45.37 3.84 -0.93
N GLN A 43 45.52 2.85 -0.06
CA GLN A 43 44.85 1.56 -0.22
C GLN A 43 43.32 1.69 -0.16
N GLN A 44 42.81 2.50 0.77
CA GLN A 44 41.36 2.73 0.93
C GLN A 44 40.79 3.62 -0.18
N THR A 45 41.57 4.57 -0.70
CA THR A 45 41.17 5.44 -1.81
C THR A 45 41.65 4.94 -3.17
N MET A 46 42.03 3.65 -3.27
CA MET A 46 42.41 3.10 -4.56
C MET A 46 41.24 3.25 -5.53
N PRO A 47 41.51 3.62 -6.79
CA PRO A 47 40.46 3.83 -7.77
C PRO A 47 39.49 2.65 -7.89
N LYS A 48 40.00 1.41 -7.78
CA LYS A 48 39.17 0.19 -7.74
C LYS A 48 38.18 0.16 -6.57
N THR A 49 38.63 0.57 -5.38
CA THR A 49 37.78 0.65 -4.18
C THR A 49 36.68 1.70 -4.36
N ILE A 50 37.02 2.87 -4.91
CA ILE A 50 36.05 3.93 -5.21
C ILE A 50 35.00 3.46 -6.22
N LEU A 51 35.43 2.79 -7.30
CA LEU A 51 34.50 2.25 -8.32
C LEU A 51 33.59 1.16 -7.74
N ALA A 52 34.11 0.28 -6.89
CA ALA A 52 33.31 -0.75 -6.22
C ALA A 52 32.25 -0.13 -5.30
N LEU A 53 32.61 0.91 -4.54
CA LEU A 53 31.68 1.64 -3.68
C LEU A 53 30.61 2.39 -4.49
N LEU A 54 30.98 3.00 -5.63
CA LEU A 54 30.02 3.65 -6.52
C LEU A 54 29.01 2.64 -7.10
N ALA A 55 29.49 1.47 -7.55
CA ALA A 55 28.62 0.41 -8.03
C ALA A 55 27.67 -0.11 -6.92
N GLU A 56 28.15 -0.21 -5.69
CA GLU A 56 27.32 -0.61 -4.54
C GLU A 56 26.28 0.46 -4.18
N VAL A 57 26.64 1.75 -4.23
CA VAL A 57 25.70 2.85 -4.05
C VAL A 57 24.60 2.81 -5.11
N GLU A 58 24.94 2.65 -6.39
CA GLU A 58 23.95 2.50 -7.46
C GLU A 58 23.03 1.28 -7.25
N ARG A 59 23.58 0.17 -6.75
CA ARG A 59 22.79 -1.03 -6.42
C ARG A 59 21.82 -0.75 -5.26
N LEU A 60 22.26 -0.06 -4.22
CA LEU A 60 21.44 0.29 -3.06
C LEU A 60 20.33 1.28 -3.43
N GLU A 61 20.60 2.27 -4.27
CA GLU A 61 19.59 3.23 -4.74
C GLU A 61 18.48 2.55 -5.54
N ARG A 62 18.84 1.58 -6.41
CA ARG A 62 17.84 0.75 -7.11
C ARG A 62 17.00 -0.07 -6.14
N PHE A 63 17.60 -0.55 -5.05
CA PHE A 63 16.90 -1.35 -4.05
C PHE A 63 15.94 -0.50 -3.20
N GLU A 64 16.33 0.74 -2.88
CA GLU A 64 15.47 1.72 -2.19
C GLU A 64 14.24 2.09 -3.04
N ASP A 65 14.44 2.40 -4.32
CA ASP A 65 13.34 2.67 -5.26
C ASP A 65 12.37 1.48 -5.37
N TRP A 66 12.88 0.24 -5.34
CA TRP A 66 12.04 -0.95 -5.32
C TRP A 66 11.16 -1.04 -4.07
N PHE A 67 11.69 -0.74 -2.88
CA PHE A 67 10.90 -0.74 -1.65
C PHE A 67 9.79 0.31 -1.67
N VAL A 68 10.09 1.52 -2.15
CA VAL A 68 9.08 2.59 -2.26
C VAL A 68 7.94 2.17 -3.18
N ARG A 69 8.26 1.56 -4.32
CA ARG A 69 7.25 1.05 -5.26
C ARG A 69 6.43 -0.08 -4.66
N LEU A 70 7.07 -0.99 -3.93
CA LEU A 70 6.39 -2.11 -3.29
C LEU A 70 5.39 -1.63 -2.24
N ASP A 71 5.81 -0.71 -1.36
CA ASP A 71 4.95 -0.10 -0.35
C ASP A 71 3.76 0.61 -0.99
N GLN A 72 3.99 1.36 -2.08
CA GLN A 72 2.91 2.03 -2.80
C GLN A 72 1.90 1.05 -3.42
N VAL A 73 2.37 -0.06 -3.98
CA VAL A 73 1.50 -1.12 -4.52
C VAL A 73 0.72 -1.81 -3.40
N GLU A 74 1.39 -2.12 -2.28
CA GLU A 74 0.76 -2.75 -1.11
C GLU A 74 -0.36 -1.86 -0.55
N GLN A 75 -0.10 -0.56 -0.38
CA GLN A 75 -1.09 0.40 0.11
C GLN A 75 -2.28 0.54 -0.84
N SER A 76 -2.03 0.61 -2.14
CA SER A 76 -3.08 0.65 -3.18
C SER A 76 -3.96 -0.59 -3.12
N LEU A 77 -3.33 -1.77 -3.05
CA LEU A 77 -4.02 -3.05 -3.02
C LEU A 77 -4.83 -3.22 -1.72
N ALA A 78 -4.25 -2.85 -0.58
CA ALA A 78 -4.94 -2.88 0.71
C ALA A 78 -6.16 -1.95 0.74
N ALA A 79 -6.05 -0.75 0.16
CA ALA A 79 -7.17 0.18 0.04
C ALA A 79 -8.28 -0.39 -0.87
N SER A 80 -7.90 -0.98 -2.00
CA SER A 80 -8.85 -1.62 -2.93
C SER A 80 -9.60 -2.77 -2.28
N TYR A 81 -8.91 -3.72 -1.63
CA TYR A 81 -9.56 -4.83 -0.95
C TYR A 81 -10.44 -4.39 0.23
N LYS A 82 -10.04 -3.33 0.94
CA LYS A 82 -10.85 -2.76 2.01
C LYS A 82 -12.17 -2.20 1.45
N ALA A 83 -12.11 -1.44 0.35
CA ALA A 83 -13.28 -0.89 -0.30
C ALA A 83 -14.21 -1.99 -0.83
N GLU A 84 -13.66 -3.00 -1.52
CA GLU A 84 -14.43 -4.13 -2.04
C GLU A 84 -15.11 -4.92 -0.91
N ARG A 85 -14.37 -5.21 0.17
CA ARG A 85 -14.94 -5.89 1.34
C ARG A 85 -16.07 -5.09 1.97
N ASP A 86 -15.91 -3.78 2.10
CA ASP A 86 -16.93 -2.93 2.73
C ASP A 86 -18.18 -2.81 1.83
N GLN A 87 -17.99 -2.75 0.51
CA GLN A 87 -19.07 -2.84 -0.48
C GLN A 87 -19.81 -4.18 -0.37
N LEU A 88 -19.10 -5.31 -0.42
CA LEU A 88 -19.69 -6.65 -0.33
C LEU A 88 -20.43 -6.85 0.99
N LYS A 89 -19.94 -6.29 2.11
CA LYS A 89 -20.66 -6.33 3.38
C LYS A 89 -21.97 -5.55 3.32
N ALA A 90 -21.96 -4.36 2.73
CA ALA A 90 -23.18 -3.55 2.57
C ALA A 90 -24.21 -4.25 1.68
N GLU A 91 -23.77 -4.83 0.56
CA GLU A 91 -24.62 -5.60 -0.36
C GLU A 91 -25.17 -6.86 0.31
N ASN A 92 -24.34 -7.60 1.05
CA ASN A 92 -24.79 -8.80 1.77
C ASN A 92 -25.84 -8.44 2.82
N GLU A 93 -25.65 -7.37 3.57
CA GLU A 93 -26.61 -6.90 4.57
C GLU A 93 -27.94 -6.48 3.93
N ALA A 94 -27.90 -5.78 2.80
CA ALA A 94 -29.11 -5.42 2.05
C ALA A 94 -29.85 -6.68 1.57
N LEU A 95 -29.13 -7.64 0.97
CA LEU A 95 -29.70 -8.90 0.50
C LEU A 95 -30.27 -9.75 1.64
N ARG A 96 -29.63 -9.75 2.82
CA ARG A 96 -30.14 -10.45 4.00
C ARG A 96 -31.48 -9.87 4.45
N LYS A 97 -31.59 -8.53 4.52
CA LYS A 97 -32.85 -7.85 4.85
C LYS A 97 -33.94 -8.13 3.83
N ASP A 98 -33.63 -8.09 2.54
CA ASP A 98 -34.60 -8.41 1.50
C ASP A 98 -35.05 -9.88 1.57
N ALA A 99 -34.13 -10.81 1.80
CA ALA A 99 -34.46 -12.22 1.99
C ALA A 99 -35.29 -12.47 3.26
N GLU A 100 -35.07 -11.69 4.32
CA GLU A 100 -35.88 -11.72 5.54
C GLU A 100 -37.30 -11.20 5.30
N ARG A 101 -37.44 -10.02 4.68
CA ARG A 101 -38.74 -9.46 4.25
C ARG A 101 -39.52 -10.43 3.37
N TYR A 102 -38.86 -11.04 2.39
CA TYR A 102 -39.48 -12.01 1.49
C TYR A 102 -39.98 -13.24 2.24
N ARG A 103 -39.15 -13.83 3.12
CA ARG A 103 -39.55 -14.98 3.92
C ARG A 103 -40.70 -14.65 4.85
N TRP A 104 -40.66 -13.48 5.50
CA TRP A 104 -41.76 -13.03 6.33
C TRP A 104 -43.04 -12.81 5.53
N LEU A 105 -42.99 -12.19 4.35
CA LEU A 105 -44.15 -12.03 3.48
C LEU A 105 -44.75 -13.38 3.04
N ARG A 106 -43.91 -14.37 2.78
CA ARG A 106 -44.33 -15.70 2.31
C ARG A 106 -44.96 -16.52 3.43
N ASP A 107 -44.34 -16.51 4.62
CA ASP A 107 -44.63 -17.49 5.67
C ASP A 107 -45.27 -16.87 6.93
N GLY A 108 -45.02 -15.58 7.19
CA GLY A 108 -45.42 -14.87 8.42
C GLY A 108 -46.51 -13.82 8.23
N CYS A 109 -46.66 -13.25 7.03
CA CYS A 109 -47.62 -12.18 6.77
C CYS A 109 -49.06 -12.70 6.75
N GLY A 110 -49.82 -12.35 7.78
CA GLY A 110 -51.24 -12.63 7.90
C GLY A 110 -52.12 -11.58 7.21
N VAL A 111 -53.44 -11.77 7.34
CA VAL A 111 -54.45 -10.88 6.72
C VAL A 111 -54.42 -9.47 7.34
N VAL A 112 -54.07 -9.35 8.62
CA VAL A 112 -54.01 -8.07 9.33
C VAL A 112 -52.85 -7.24 8.82
N GLU A 113 -51.68 -7.86 8.71
CA GLU A 113 -50.43 -7.26 8.25
C GLU A 113 -50.55 -6.86 6.77
N TYR A 114 -51.11 -7.75 5.94
CA TYR A 114 -51.37 -7.47 4.53
C TYR A 114 -52.26 -6.24 4.35
N LYS A 115 -53.35 -6.11 5.13
CA LYS A 115 -54.23 -4.94 5.07
C LYS A 115 -53.52 -3.67 5.52
N ALA A 116 -52.66 -3.75 6.53
CA ALA A 116 -51.85 -2.62 6.97
C ALA A 116 -50.90 -2.15 5.87
N ILE A 117 -50.23 -3.07 5.17
CA ILE A 117 -49.37 -2.76 4.02
C ILE A 117 -50.20 -2.15 2.88
N ALA A 118 -51.32 -2.78 2.49
CA ALA A 118 -52.16 -2.38 1.38
C ALA A 118 -52.99 -1.10 1.61
N GLY A 119 -53.05 -0.60 2.84
CA GLY A 119 -53.66 0.69 3.18
C GLY A 119 -52.66 1.79 3.51
N SER A 120 -51.36 1.49 3.52
CA SER A 120 -50.31 2.39 4.03
C SER A 120 -50.20 3.73 3.29
N ILE A 121 -50.68 3.80 2.04
CA ILE A 121 -50.66 5.02 1.21
C ILE A 121 -52.07 5.52 0.86
N GLY A 122 -53.10 4.97 1.50
CA GLY A 122 -54.50 5.37 1.32
C GLY A 122 -55.43 4.19 1.02
N PRO A 123 -56.76 4.37 1.21
CA PRO A 123 -57.73 3.31 0.98
C PRO A 123 -57.70 2.79 -0.46
N GLY A 124 -57.54 1.48 -0.62
CA GLY A 124 -57.54 0.81 -1.93
C GLY A 124 -56.26 1.01 -2.75
N MET A 125 -55.20 1.59 -2.18
CA MET A 125 -53.95 1.90 -2.87
C MET A 125 -52.79 1.06 -2.34
N LEU A 126 -52.19 0.24 -3.21
CA LEU A 126 -51.02 -0.57 -2.87
C LEU A 126 -49.72 0.23 -3.02
N PRO A 127 -48.85 0.28 -1.98
CA PRO A 127 -47.54 0.91 -2.10
C PRO A 127 -46.62 0.11 -3.03
N SER A 128 -45.61 0.77 -3.59
CA SER A 128 -44.57 0.17 -4.44
C SER A 128 -43.19 0.76 -4.13
N GLY A 129 -42.14 0.09 -4.62
CA GLY A 129 -40.74 0.50 -4.40
C GLY A 129 -40.41 0.69 -2.92
N ASP A 130 -39.71 1.77 -2.60
CA ASP A 130 -39.28 2.10 -1.23
C ASP A 130 -40.46 2.24 -0.24
N LYS A 131 -41.62 2.70 -0.73
CA LYS A 131 -42.83 2.82 0.11
C LYS A 131 -43.37 1.44 0.51
N LEU A 132 -43.28 0.46 -0.38
CA LEU A 132 -43.67 -0.92 -0.07
C LEU A 132 -42.69 -1.54 0.93
N GLN A 133 -41.38 -1.36 0.71
CA GLN A 133 -40.35 -1.84 1.64
C GLN A 133 -40.55 -1.26 3.04
N ALA A 134 -40.77 0.06 3.15
CA ALA A 134 -41.03 0.71 4.43
C ALA A 134 -42.32 0.23 5.11
N ALA A 135 -43.38 -0.04 4.34
CA ALA A 135 -44.62 -0.57 4.88
C ALA A 135 -44.46 -2.02 5.41
N ILE A 136 -43.68 -2.85 4.71
CA ILE A 136 -43.33 -4.20 5.15
C ILE A 136 -42.52 -4.13 6.45
N ASP A 137 -41.47 -3.31 6.49
CA ASP A 137 -40.63 -3.14 7.68
C ASP A 137 -41.45 -2.67 8.89
N ALA A 138 -42.39 -1.73 8.68
CA ALA A 138 -43.27 -1.23 9.73
C ALA A 138 -44.26 -2.29 10.24
N ALA A 139 -44.69 -3.22 9.38
CA ALA A 139 -45.55 -4.34 9.77
C ALA A 139 -44.76 -5.40 10.55
N MET A 140 -43.58 -5.80 10.05
CA MET A 140 -42.66 -6.72 10.72
C MET A 140 -42.25 -6.23 12.11
N ALA A 141 -41.96 -4.93 12.25
CA ALA A 141 -41.58 -4.34 13.53
C ALA A 141 -42.69 -4.35 14.59
N LYS A 142 -43.96 -4.46 14.19
CA LYS A 142 -45.11 -4.56 15.11
C LYS A 142 -45.37 -5.98 15.61
N GLU A 143 -44.92 -6.99 14.88
CA GLU A 143 -44.97 -8.40 15.31
C GLU A 143 -43.78 -8.78 16.21
N ALA A 144 -42.65 -8.08 16.10
CA ALA A 144 -41.54 -8.25 17.02
C ALA A 144 -42.04 -7.97 18.46
N PRO A 145 -42.02 -8.97 19.37
CA PRO A 145 -42.71 -8.85 20.64
C PRO A 145 -42.11 -7.72 21.46
N HIS A 146 -42.99 -6.89 22.03
CA HIS A 146 -42.67 -6.21 23.28
C HIS A 146 -42.17 -7.28 24.25
N GLY A 147 -40.89 -7.24 24.61
CA GLY A 147 -40.33 -8.09 25.65
C GLY A 147 -41.06 -7.93 26.97
#